data_AF-F6T2X8-F1
#
_entry.id   AF-F6T2X8-F1
#
_cell.length_a   1.000
_cell.length_b   1.000
_cell.length_c   1.000
_cell.angle_alpha   90.00
_cell.angle_beta   90.00
_cell.angle_gamma   90.00
#
_symmetry.space_group_name_H-M   'P 1'
#
loop_
_entity.id
_entity.type
_entity.pdbx_description
1 polymer ?
#
loop_
_entity_poly.entity_id
_entity_poly.type
_entity_poly.pdbx_seq_one_letter_code
_entity_poly.pdbx_strand_id
1 'polypeptide(L)'
;MSAMLDPWSPRVTTADWSFQKKCSEMNGTRCSHDLKIETIYSVLPFGEPLVLSSNPGVVTITATITNLGPDHSFFTTVDVIANLDLNKVSGECVNVAPLNTPNVTTLSFKSKKSTLQGFMGKNEKCTFIMKYSLLSLTKKAVVKEIILKGAVHWNVNDTINAIDPVLQNNQFEFRKKVLYKAAIVHTSDSAPNSMFYNRTVSSTATVHNISNDYLGDPTYALFHSHSVYNRGPNLVAKASLVFTWPRQTKEGLPLLYLYHFQCLPLTLCHCATMGKVNEYGLAINNGTGLKNISIDFNSNTVLPTDTTCNDVKCDSITCTVNQLGKFSTVVVTSSFKVWLPTLAQRKLVTKISSTTSFNIAYSPIYKAGVTTSKATTVVSKYLPPVPPIDQNKLDIGPLIGAIVGGIVLLVVIMLIMWKAGFFESKYAKMQKDAQRETDDLDKTIEVDVNE
;
A
#
# COMPACT_ATOMS: atom_id res chain seq x y z
N MET A 1 -19.21 -42.28 67.64
CA MET A 1 -18.67 -40.95 67.30
C MET A 1 -17.32 -41.14 66.67
N SER A 2 -17.15 -40.76 65.42
CA SER A 2 -15.84 -40.80 64.75
C SER A 2 -15.01 -39.62 65.26
N ALA A 3 -13.77 -39.88 65.67
CA ALA A 3 -12.87 -38.81 66.11
C ALA A 3 -12.65 -37.81 64.97
N MET A 4 -12.86 -36.54 65.25
CA MET A 4 -12.76 -35.45 64.28
C MET A 4 -11.51 -34.62 64.61
N LEU A 5 -10.64 -34.41 63.61
CA LEU A 5 -9.44 -33.59 63.77
C LEU A 5 -9.82 -32.11 63.91
N ASP A 6 -9.10 -31.39 64.77
CA ASP A 6 -9.31 -29.97 65.03
C ASP A 6 -9.08 -29.14 63.74
N PRO A 7 -10.10 -28.42 63.24
CA PRO A 7 -10.01 -27.63 62.02
C PRO A 7 -9.00 -26.48 62.07
N TRP A 8 -8.54 -26.07 63.25
CA TRP A 8 -7.56 -24.99 63.42
C TRP A 8 -6.12 -25.48 63.60
N SER A 9 -5.92 -26.79 63.72
CA SER A 9 -4.57 -27.37 63.81
C SER A 9 -3.86 -27.34 62.45
N PRO A 10 -2.59 -26.89 62.37
CA PRO A 10 -1.83 -26.94 61.12
C PRO A 10 -1.66 -28.40 60.72
N ARG A 11 -2.25 -28.78 59.57
CA ARG A 11 -2.24 -30.15 59.06
C ARG A 11 -0.89 -30.60 58.49
N VAL A 12 0.06 -29.67 58.37
CA VAL A 12 1.40 -29.90 57.84
C VAL A 12 2.40 -29.40 58.86
N THR A 13 3.28 -30.28 59.31
CA THR A 13 4.43 -29.95 60.16
C THR A 13 5.68 -30.08 59.29
N THR A 14 6.45 -29.00 59.18
CA THR A 14 7.73 -28.99 58.47
C THR A 14 8.87 -29.18 59.47
N ALA A 15 9.83 -30.05 59.14
CA ALA A 15 11.05 -30.23 59.89
C ALA A 15 12.24 -29.97 58.96
N ASP A 16 13.12 -29.06 59.36
CA ASP A 16 14.30 -28.69 58.58
C ASP A 16 15.52 -29.49 59.05
N TRP A 17 16.25 -30.07 58.09
CA TRP A 17 17.44 -30.88 58.34
C TRP A 17 18.58 -30.33 57.48
N SER A 18 19.74 -30.09 58.09
CA SER A 18 20.93 -29.58 57.40
C SER A 18 21.98 -30.67 57.23
N PHE A 19 22.54 -30.81 56.03
CA PHE A 19 23.63 -31.74 55.74
C PHE A 19 24.98 -30.99 55.71
N GLN A 20 26.01 -31.57 56.34
CA GLN A 20 27.37 -31.07 56.18
C GLN A 20 27.88 -31.41 54.77
N LYS A 21 28.26 -30.38 54.02
CA LYS A 21 28.84 -30.49 52.68
C LYS A 21 30.35 -30.73 52.83
N LYS A 22 30.91 -31.76 52.18
CA LYS A 22 32.36 -31.92 52.07
C LYS A 22 32.86 -30.97 50.97
N CYS A 23 33.22 -29.75 51.35
CA CYS A 23 33.69 -28.74 50.42
C CYS A 23 35.21 -28.75 50.26
N SER A 24 35.71 -28.16 49.17
CA SER A 24 37.13 -28.16 48.80
C SER A 24 37.89 -26.90 49.27
N GLU A 25 37.20 -25.80 49.58
CA GLU A 25 37.82 -24.54 50.04
C GLU A 25 37.66 -24.31 51.56
N MET A 26 38.52 -23.44 52.11
CA MET A 26 38.52 -23.00 53.52
C MET A 26 38.37 -24.14 54.55
N ASN A 27 39.25 -25.14 54.53
CA ASN A 27 39.19 -26.30 55.42
C ASN A 27 37.85 -27.07 55.40
N GLY A 28 37.13 -27.01 54.27
CA GLY A 28 35.86 -27.69 54.07
C GLY A 28 34.63 -26.90 54.48
N THR A 29 34.76 -25.63 54.86
CA THR A 29 33.61 -24.78 55.24
C THR A 29 32.99 -24.03 54.08
N ARG A 30 33.70 -23.85 52.95
CA ARG A 30 33.21 -23.12 51.78
C ARG A 30 33.26 -23.98 50.53
N CYS A 31 32.14 -24.09 49.82
CA CYS A 31 32.02 -24.85 48.58
C CYS A 31 32.33 -23.99 47.35
N SER A 32 33.20 -24.50 46.48
CA SER A 32 33.61 -23.85 45.24
C SER A 32 33.08 -24.64 44.05
N HIS A 33 32.00 -24.14 43.44
CA HIS A 33 31.40 -24.71 42.23
C HIS A 33 31.54 -23.71 41.09
N ASP A 34 31.80 -24.16 39.86
CA ASP A 34 31.92 -23.28 38.69
C ASP A 34 30.86 -23.71 37.69
N LEU A 35 29.70 -23.06 37.76
CA LEU A 35 28.64 -23.31 36.82
C LEU A 35 28.98 -22.59 35.51
N LYS A 36 28.72 -23.24 34.39
CA LYS A 36 28.93 -22.67 33.06
C LYS A 36 27.76 -23.04 32.18
N ILE A 37 27.27 -22.09 31.39
CA ILE A 37 26.25 -22.34 30.38
C ILE A 37 26.74 -22.04 28.97
N GLU A 38 26.53 -22.99 28.07
CA GLU A 38 26.83 -22.86 26.65
C GLU A 38 25.56 -23.07 25.83
N THR A 39 25.33 -22.22 24.84
CA THR A 39 24.08 -22.21 24.07
C THR A 39 24.34 -22.27 22.59
N ILE A 40 23.62 -23.15 21.90
CA ILE A 40 23.59 -23.24 20.44
C ILE A 40 22.19 -22.84 19.97
N TYR A 41 22.13 -21.88 19.06
CA TYR A 41 20.88 -21.34 18.54
C TYR A 41 20.59 -21.86 17.15
N SER A 42 19.34 -22.25 16.91
CA SER A 42 18.85 -22.59 15.57
C SER A 42 17.51 -21.90 15.31
N VAL A 43 17.44 -21.18 14.20
CA VAL A 43 16.24 -20.48 13.74
C VAL A 43 16.15 -20.60 12.23
N LEU A 44 14.96 -20.98 11.75
CA LEU A 44 14.64 -21.06 10.33
C LEU A 44 13.69 -19.93 9.97
N PRO A 45 13.90 -19.20 8.86
CA PRO A 45 15.01 -19.33 7.90
C PRO A 45 16.34 -18.78 8.42
N PHE A 46 17.46 -19.35 7.96
CA PHE A 46 18.81 -18.84 8.22
C PHE A 46 19.03 -17.55 7.42
N GLY A 47 18.93 -16.39 8.07
CA GLY A 47 19.14 -15.09 7.43
C GLY A 47 19.31 -13.95 8.42
N GLU A 48 19.99 -12.89 8.00
CA GLU A 48 20.08 -11.61 8.71
C GLU A 48 19.62 -10.47 7.79
N PRO A 49 18.50 -9.80 8.09
CA PRO A 49 17.60 -9.99 9.24
C PRO A 49 16.69 -11.25 9.10
N LEU A 50 16.12 -11.71 10.23
CA LEU A 50 15.13 -12.78 10.24
C LEU A 50 13.80 -12.26 9.66
N VAL A 51 13.42 -12.74 8.48
CA VAL A 51 12.17 -12.33 7.82
C VAL A 51 11.06 -13.35 8.09
N LEU A 52 10.05 -12.96 8.86
CA LEU A 52 8.93 -13.83 9.21
C LEU A 52 7.85 -13.84 8.12
N SER A 53 7.41 -15.05 7.80
CA SER A 53 6.33 -15.36 6.84
C SER A 53 5.07 -15.83 7.59
N SER A 54 4.07 -16.35 6.85
CA SER A 54 2.85 -16.95 7.43
C SER A 54 3.15 -18.06 8.43
N ASN A 55 4.20 -18.84 8.19
CA ASN A 55 4.68 -19.91 9.06
C ASN A 55 6.05 -19.52 9.62
N PRO A 56 6.09 -18.75 10.72
CA PRO A 56 7.34 -18.19 11.23
C PRO A 56 8.23 -19.23 11.94
N GLY A 57 7.71 -20.42 12.25
CA GLY A 57 8.46 -21.50 12.87
C GLY A 57 8.73 -21.27 14.37
N VAL A 58 9.83 -21.84 14.85
CA VAL A 58 10.25 -21.76 16.26
C VAL A 58 11.74 -21.42 16.34
N VAL A 59 12.12 -20.70 17.39
CA VAL A 59 13.53 -20.56 17.78
C VAL A 59 13.85 -21.70 18.73
N THR A 60 14.89 -22.46 18.41
CA THR A 60 15.34 -23.58 19.24
C THR A 60 16.69 -23.21 19.85
N ILE A 61 16.74 -23.25 21.19
CA ILE A 61 17.94 -23.00 21.99
C ILE A 61 18.33 -24.33 22.62
N THR A 62 19.49 -24.85 22.25
CA THR A 62 20.10 -25.99 22.93
C THR A 62 21.07 -25.44 23.94
N ALA A 63 20.75 -25.55 25.23
CA ALA A 63 21.59 -25.10 26.33
C ALA A 63 22.26 -26.30 26.99
N THR A 64 23.54 -26.14 27.31
CA THR A 64 24.33 -27.11 28.06
C THR A 64 24.89 -26.44 29.29
N ILE A 65 24.45 -26.87 30.47
CA ILE A 65 24.99 -26.45 31.75
C ILE A 65 26.04 -27.47 32.17
N THR A 66 27.19 -27.00 32.64
CA THR A 66 28.27 -27.85 33.17
C THR A 66 28.74 -27.27 34.50
N ASN A 67 29.02 -28.13 35.47
CA ASN A 67 29.71 -27.73 36.70
C ASN A 67 31.18 -28.12 36.57
N LEU A 68 32.05 -27.15 36.31
CA LEU A 68 33.50 -27.30 36.16
C LEU A 68 34.23 -27.23 37.52
N GLY A 69 33.51 -26.88 38.59
CA GLY A 69 34.10 -26.71 39.92
C GLY A 69 34.39 -28.04 40.60
N PRO A 70 35.28 -28.02 41.60
CA PRO A 70 35.62 -29.21 42.38
C PRO A 70 34.45 -29.72 43.25
N ASP A 71 33.55 -28.82 43.67
CA ASP A 71 32.42 -29.12 44.57
C ASP A 71 31.06 -29.24 43.85
N HIS A 72 30.09 -29.81 44.56
CA HIS A 72 28.69 -29.92 44.10
C HIS A 72 27.97 -28.57 44.21
N SER A 73 27.13 -28.26 43.22
CA SER A 73 26.21 -27.13 43.30
C SER A 73 24.84 -27.58 43.82
N PHE A 74 24.23 -26.75 44.65
CA PHE A 74 22.90 -26.97 45.23
C PHE A 74 21.96 -25.86 44.79
N PHE A 75 20.69 -26.20 44.59
CA PHE A 75 19.66 -25.27 44.10
C PHE A 75 20.02 -24.64 42.76
N THR A 76 20.68 -25.39 41.88
CA THR A 76 20.98 -24.95 40.52
C THR A 76 19.70 -24.75 39.73
N THR A 77 19.44 -23.51 39.34
CA THR A 77 18.32 -23.09 38.50
C THR A 77 18.81 -22.31 37.28
N VAL A 78 18.02 -22.28 36.22
CA VAL A 78 18.26 -21.41 35.07
C VAL A 78 17.06 -20.53 34.89
N ASP A 79 17.29 -19.22 34.98
CA ASP A 79 16.26 -18.23 34.71
C ASP A 79 16.45 -17.69 33.31
N VAL A 80 15.40 -17.80 32.50
CA VAL A 80 15.40 -17.33 31.11
C VAL A 80 14.32 -16.27 30.93
N ILE A 81 14.74 -15.09 30.50
CA ILE A 81 13.91 -13.93 30.20
C ILE A 81 13.82 -13.81 28.68
N ALA A 82 12.60 -13.88 28.16
CA ALA A 82 12.34 -13.89 26.73
C ALA A 82 11.22 -12.92 26.37
N ASN A 83 11.35 -12.21 25.25
CA ASN A 83 10.23 -11.52 24.61
C ASN A 83 9.44 -12.42 23.64
N LEU A 84 9.51 -13.73 23.85
CA LEU A 84 8.88 -14.78 23.06
C LEU A 84 8.10 -15.73 23.97
N ASP A 85 7.07 -16.36 23.41
CA ASP A 85 6.30 -17.36 24.14
C ASP A 85 7.04 -18.69 24.13
N LEU A 86 7.34 -19.20 25.32
CA LEU A 86 7.87 -20.55 25.50
C LEU A 86 6.84 -21.58 25.04
N ASN A 87 7.23 -22.43 24.10
CA ASN A 87 6.36 -23.48 23.54
C ASN A 87 6.61 -24.81 24.27
N LYS A 88 7.87 -25.23 24.35
CA LYS A 88 8.24 -26.52 24.96
C LYS A 88 9.66 -26.50 25.49
N VAL A 89 9.85 -27.16 26.63
CA VAL A 89 11.18 -27.55 27.14
C VAL A 89 11.31 -29.06 27.00
N SER A 90 12.43 -29.51 26.45
CA SER A 90 12.78 -30.92 26.27
C SER A 90 14.12 -31.19 26.92
N GLY A 91 14.17 -32.10 27.90
CA GLY A 91 15.41 -32.54 28.53
C GLY A 91 15.08 -33.39 29.74
N GLU A 92 15.79 -34.50 29.92
CA GLU A 92 15.57 -35.40 31.07
C GLU A 92 16.14 -34.84 32.38
N CYS A 93 17.03 -33.85 32.27
CA CYS A 93 17.81 -33.31 33.38
C CYS A 93 17.34 -31.93 33.87
N VAL A 94 16.14 -31.49 33.45
CA VAL A 94 15.53 -30.23 33.89
C VAL A 94 14.04 -30.41 34.16
N ASN A 95 13.51 -29.69 35.15
CA ASN A 95 12.08 -29.53 35.38
C ASN A 95 11.71 -28.05 35.25
N VAL A 96 10.58 -27.77 34.59
CA VAL A 96 10.04 -26.41 34.53
C VAL A 96 9.36 -26.11 35.87
N ALA A 97 9.83 -25.09 36.58
CA ALA A 97 9.17 -24.62 37.79
C ALA A 97 7.86 -23.89 37.43
N PRO A 98 6.84 -23.89 38.31
CA PRO A 98 5.62 -23.13 38.06
C PRO A 98 5.95 -21.65 37.82
N LEU A 99 5.36 -21.05 36.77
CA LEU A 99 5.62 -19.66 36.39
C LEU A 99 5.12 -18.72 37.50
N ASN A 100 6.05 -18.15 38.27
CA ASN A 100 5.73 -17.14 39.28
C ASN A 100 5.65 -15.71 38.71
N THR A 101 6.24 -15.47 37.53
CA THR A 101 6.32 -14.14 36.90
C THR A 101 6.10 -14.21 35.39
N PRO A 102 5.39 -13.24 34.80
CA PRO A 102 5.22 -13.17 33.34
C PRO A 102 6.58 -12.95 32.66
N ASN A 103 6.84 -13.69 31.58
CA ASN A 103 8.06 -13.63 30.73
C ASN A 103 9.36 -14.20 31.31
N VAL A 104 9.34 -14.78 32.51
CA VAL A 104 10.49 -15.51 33.08
C VAL A 104 10.16 -16.98 33.16
N THR A 105 11.03 -17.82 32.61
CA THR A 105 10.97 -19.26 32.75
C THR A 105 12.10 -19.73 33.63
N THR A 106 11.77 -20.30 34.78
CA THR A 106 12.74 -20.90 35.71
C THR A 106 12.79 -22.41 35.47
N LEU A 107 13.98 -22.93 35.18
CA LEU A 107 14.26 -24.35 35.01
C LEU A 107 15.11 -24.84 36.18
N SER A 108 14.59 -25.78 36.98
CA SER A 108 15.37 -26.43 38.01
C SER A 108 16.13 -27.61 37.43
N PHE A 109 17.40 -27.75 37.79
CA PHE A 109 18.17 -28.94 37.43
C PHE A 109 17.60 -30.19 38.13
N LYS A 110 17.67 -31.34 37.46
CA LYS A 110 17.26 -32.66 37.97
C LYS A 110 18.33 -33.68 37.63
N SER A 111 19.12 -34.10 38.63
CA SER A 111 20.08 -35.16 38.43
C SER A 111 19.39 -36.52 38.29
N LYS A 112 19.99 -37.44 37.52
CA LYS A 112 19.59 -38.87 37.54
C LYS A 112 20.08 -39.58 38.79
N LYS A 113 21.09 -39.02 39.47
CA LYS A 113 21.78 -39.63 40.62
C LYS A 113 21.23 -39.18 41.96
N SER A 114 20.29 -38.24 41.98
CA SER A 114 19.75 -37.65 43.21
C SER A 114 18.27 -37.31 43.03
N THR A 115 17.50 -37.45 44.10
CA THR A 115 16.11 -37.00 44.18
C THR A 115 16.02 -35.51 44.54
N LEU A 116 17.12 -34.89 44.97
CA LEU A 116 17.18 -33.47 45.32
C LEU A 116 17.07 -32.61 44.06
N GLN A 117 16.06 -31.73 44.03
CA GLN A 117 15.93 -30.73 42.97
C GLN A 117 17.09 -29.71 43.05
N GLY A 118 17.62 -29.34 41.89
CA GLY A 118 18.72 -28.38 41.79
C GLY A 118 20.07 -28.92 42.25
N PHE A 119 20.20 -30.20 42.59
CA PHE A 119 21.50 -30.79 42.94
C PHE A 119 22.29 -31.16 41.69
N MET A 120 23.43 -30.50 41.46
CA MET A 120 24.33 -30.74 40.34
C MET A 120 25.70 -31.20 40.81
N GLY A 121 26.07 -32.43 40.41
CA GLY A 121 27.34 -33.05 40.73
C GLY A 121 28.54 -32.31 40.14
N LYS A 122 29.74 -32.61 40.69
CA LYS A 122 31.00 -32.12 40.13
C LYS A 122 31.24 -32.75 38.76
N ASN A 123 31.69 -31.97 37.78
CA ASN A 123 31.84 -32.39 36.38
C ASN A 123 30.56 -32.99 35.75
N GLU A 124 29.39 -32.74 36.35
CA GLU A 124 28.12 -33.13 35.75
C GLU A 124 27.77 -32.14 34.63
N LYS A 125 27.16 -32.65 33.56
CA LYS A 125 26.70 -31.85 32.43
C LYS A 125 25.25 -32.18 32.11
N CYS A 126 24.50 -31.17 31.70
CA CYS A 126 23.10 -31.28 31.38
C CYS A 126 22.79 -30.49 30.11
N THR A 127 22.33 -31.21 29.09
CA THR A 127 21.89 -30.60 27.83
C THR A 127 20.37 -30.72 27.73
N PHE A 128 19.73 -29.60 27.45
CA PHE A 128 18.29 -29.51 27.23
C PHE A 128 17.98 -28.49 26.13
N ILE A 129 16.77 -28.57 25.63
CA ILE A 129 16.31 -27.81 24.48
C ILE A 129 15.09 -26.98 24.88
N MET A 130 15.14 -25.68 24.62
CA MET A 130 14.03 -24.76 24.78
C MET A 130 13.54 -24.33 23.39
N LYS A 131 12.24 -24.47 23.15
CA LYS A 131 11.59 -24.07 21.90
C LYS A 131 10.68 -22.87 22.18
N TYR A 132 10.91 -21.78 21.47
CA TYR A 132 10.11 -20.55 21.54
C TYR A 132 9.31 -20.38 20.26
N SER A 133 8.02 -20.07 20.39
CA SER A 133 7.14 -19.85 19.25
C SER A 133 7.31 -18.44 18.68
N LEU A 134 7.46 -18.34 17.35
CA LEU A 134 7.50 -17.05 16.66
C LEU A 134 6.11 -16.56 16.22
N LEU A 135 5.05 -17.35 16.47
CA LEU A 135 3.69 -17.04 16.02
C LEU A 135 3.13 -15.76 16.67
N SER A 136 3.45 -15.51 17.92
CA SER A 136 2.94 -14.31 18.61
C SER A 136 3.56 -13.02 18.12
N LEU A 137 4.78 -13.11 17.53
CA LEU A 137 5.40 -11.97 16.86
C LEU A 137 4.63 -11.59 15.60
N THR A 138 4.23 -12.55 14.77
CA THR A 138 3.47 -12.27 13.53
C THR A 138 2.07 -11.73 13.78
N LYS A 139 1.47 -12.08 14.93
CA LYS A 139 0.16 -11.55 15.40
C LYS A 139 0.21 -10.11 15.90
N LYS A 140 1.38 -9.56 16.21
CA LYS A 140 1.53 -8.16 16.66
C LYS A 140 2.28 -7.31 15.65
N ALA A 141 3.28 -7.88 14.98
CA ALA A 141 4.17 -7.23 14.00
C ALA A 141 4.81 -5.91 14.48
N VAL A 142 5.01 -5.74 15.80
CA VAL A 142 5.62 -4.55 16.41
C VAL A 142 7.09 -4.78 16.79
N VAL A 143 7.45 -6.02 17.16
CA VAL A 143 8.76 -6.36 17.70
C VAL A 143 9.82 -6.31 16.61
N LYS A 144 10.85 -5.48 16.81
CA LYS A 144 11.98 -5.29 15.86
C LYS A 144 13.16 -6.21 16.13
N GLU A 145 13.30 -6.68 17.37
CA GLU A 145 14.41 -7.52 17.81
C GLU A 145 13.89 -8.58 18.80
N ILE A 146 14.28 -9.83 18.57
CA ILE A 146 14.13 -10.92 19.54
C ILE A 146 15.26 -10.78 20.56
N ILE A 147 14.91 -10.84 21.84
CA ILE A 147 15.84 -10.79 22.95
C ILE A 147 15.55 -11.98 23.85
N LEU A 148 16.56 -12.82 24.01
CA LEU A 148 16.56 -14.00 24.86
C LEU A 148 17.80 -13.90 25.75
N LYS A 149 17.59 -13.76 27.05
CA LYS A 149 18.67 -13.68 28.03
C LYS A 149 18.43 -14.71 29.09
N GLY A 150 19.48 -15.30 29.62
CA GLY A 150 19.33 -16.17 30.77
C GLY A 150 20.61 -16.28 31.56
N ALA A 151 20.45 -16.73 32.79
CA ALA A 151 21.54 -16.97 33.69
C ALA A 151 21.30 -18.24 34.49
N VAL A 152 22.38 -18.96 34.77
CA VAL A 152 22.37 -20.06 35.73
C VAL A 152 22.63 -19.47 37.10
N HIS A 153 21.76 -19.81 38.04
CA HIS A 153 21.83 -19.42 39.43
C HIS A 153 22.03 -20.66 40.30
N TRP A 154 22.61 -20.41 41.46
CA TRP A 154 22.64 -21.34 42.59
C TRP A 154 21.91 -20.67 43.76
N ASN A 155 21.97 -21.22 44.96
CA ASN A 155 21.38 -20.60 46.15
C ASN A 155 21.92 -19.17 46.41
N VAL A 156 21.27 -18.16 45.81
CA VAL A 156 21.72 -16.75 45.80
C VAL A 156 21.85 -16.17 47.21
N ASN A 157 21.17 -16.75 48.19
CA ASN A 157 21.22 -16.30 49.59
C ASN A 157 22.43 -16.84 50.38
N ASP A 158 23.21 -17.75 49.81
CA ASP A 158 24.26 -18.50 50.52
C ASP A 158 25.69 -18.15 50.05
N THR A 159 25.95 -16.87 49.73
CA THR A 159 27.24 -16.33 49.23
C THR A 159 28.42 -16.46 50.21
N ILE A 160 28.11 -16.72 51.48
CA ILE A 160 29.10 -16.95 52.53
C ILE A 160 29.66 -18.37 52.44
N ASN A 161 28.80 -19.37 52.21
CA ASN A 161 29.20 -20.78 52.27
C ASN A 161 29.43 -21.42 50.91
N ALA A 162 29.12 -20.73 49.81
CA ALA A 162 29.54 -21.14 48.47
C ALA A 162 29.96 -19.97 47.58
N ILE A 163 30.79 -20.27 46.58
CA ILE A 163 31.31 -19.31 45.61
C ILE A 163 31.32 -19.93 44.22
N ASP A 164 31.03 -19.08 43.24
CA ASP A 164 31.32 -19.33 41.83
C ASP A 164 32.45 -18.39 41.38
N PRO A 165 33.62 -18.92 40.99
CA PRO A 165 34.78 -18.10 40.67
C PRO A 165 34.63 -17.32 39.35
N VAL A 166 33.73 -17.72 38.44
CA VAL A 166 33.65 -17.16 37.08
C VAL A 166 32.20 -16.80 36.70
N LEU A 167 31.55 -15.94 37.48
CA LEU A 167 30.15 -15.53 37.26
C LEU A 167 29.75 -15.06 35.84
N GLN A 168 30.69 -14.68 34.98
CA GLN A 168 30.41 -14.25 33.60
C GLN A 168 30.01 -15.40 32.67
N ASN A 169 30.54 -16.62 32.89
CA ASN A 169 30.26 -17.80 32.06
C ASN A 169 28.88 -18.43 32.37
N ASN A 170 28.20 -17.89 33.40
CA ASN A 170 26.88 -18.29 33.85
C ASN A 170 25.75 -17.62 33.07
N GLN A 171 26.06 -16.70 32.16
CA GLN A 171 25.08 -15.90 31.46
C GLN A 171 25.14 -16.13 29.95
N PHE A 172 23.99 -16.04 29.29
CA PHE A 172 23.89 -16.05 27.83
C PHE A 172 22.90 -15.00 27.34
N GLU A 173 23.17 -14.47 26.15
CA GLU A 173 22.31 -13.50 25.49
C GLU A 173 22.25 -13.78 23.98
N PHE A 174 21.03 -13.78 23.45
CA PHE A 174 20.75 -13.90 22.03
C PHE A 174 19.89 -12.73 21.57
N ARG A 175 20.37 -12.08 20.50
CA ARG A 175 19.67 -11.00 19.81
C ARG A 175 19.53 -11.32 18.34
N LYS A 176 18.34 -11.07 17.80
CA LYS A 176 18.11 -11.19 16.36
C LYS A 176 17.15 -10.13 15.86
N LYS A 177 17.57 -9.35 14.87
CA LYS A 177 16.70 -8.40 14.18
C LYS A 177 15.63 -9.16 13.38
N VAL A 178 14.39 -8.69 13.48
CA VAL A 178 13.21 -9.31 12.86
C VAL A 178 12.49 -8.32 11.95
N LEU A 179 12.10 -8.80 10.78
CA LEU A 179 11.21 -8.09 9.86
C LEU A 179 10.03 -9.01 9.47
N TYR A 180 8.90 -8.42 9.12
CA TYR A 180 7.68 -9.16 8.76
C TYR A 180 7.39 -9.00 7.27
N LYS A 181 7.08 -10.11 6.59
CA LYS A 181 6.65 -10.06 5.19
C LYS A 181 5.19 -9.61 5.11
N ALA A 182 4.92 -8.50 4.44
CA ALA A 182 3.58 -8.04 4.10
C ALA A 182 3.52 -7.69 2.60
N ALA A 183 2.31 -7.69 2.03
CA ALA A 183 2.08 -7.35 0.63
C ALA A 183 0.85 -6.47 0.56
N ILE A 184 1.08 -5.18 0.38
CA ILE A 184 0.02 -4.18 0.31
C ILE A 184 -0.32 -3.94 -1.14
N VAL A 185 -1.62 -3.89 -1.43
CA VAL A 185 -2.13 -3.54 -2.75
C VAL A 185 -3.03 -2.33 -2.58
N HIS A 186 -2.87 -1.39 -3.50
CA HIS A 186 -3.53 -0.10 -3.44
C HIS A 186 -4.25 0.13 -4.77
N THR A 187 -5.57 0.23 -4.73
CA THR A 187 -6.42 0.48 -5.90
C THR A 187 -7.16 1.80 -5.72
N SER A 188 -7.59 2.41 -6.82
CA SER A 188 -8.32 3.67 -6.81
C SER A 188 -9.30 3.72 -7.97
N ASP A 189 -10.44 4.35 -7.73
CA ASP A 189 -11.53 4.46 -8.68
C ASP A 189 -12.16 5.86 -8.61
N SER A 190 -12.73 6.28 -9.74
CA SER A 190 -13.40 7.57 -9.90
C SER A 190 -14.76 7.36 -10.55
N ALA A 191 -15.81 7.83 -9.88
CA ALA A 191 -17.17 7.83 -10.39
C ALA A 191 -17.70 9.27 -10.45
N PRO A 192 -17.94 9.84 -11.65
CA PRO A 192 -17.65 9.28 -12.98
C PRO A 192 -16.14 9.32 -13.30
N ASN A 193 -15.73 8.62 -14.37
CA ASN A 193 -14.35 8.67 -14.90
C ASN A 193 -14.12 9.87 -15.85
N SER A 194 -15.21 10.41 -16.39
CA SER A 194 -15.23 11.56 -17.27
C SER A 194 -16.52 12.36 -17.04
N MET A 195 -16.42 13.68 -17.11
CA MET A 195 -17.55 14.59 -17.00
C MET A 195 -17.48 15.67 -18.07
N PHE A 196 -18.64 16.03 -18.61
CA PHE A 196 -18.79 17.09 -19.59
C PHE A 196 -19.58 18.24 -18.97
N TYR A 197 -19.06 19.47 -19.02
CA TYR A 197 -19.74 20.64 -18.43
C TYR A 197 -20.10 21.73 -19.44
N ASN A 198 -21.19 22.43 -19.15
CA ASN A 198 -21.56 23.64 -19.85
C ASN A 198 -20.72 24.82 -19.33
N ARG A 199 -20.14 25.59 -20.26
CA ARG A 199 -19.28 26.71 -19.91
C ARG A 199 -20.09 27.76 -19.15
N THR A 200 -19.74 27.97 -17.89
CA THR A 200 -20.34 28.98 -17.02
C THR A 200 -19.35 30.11 -16.84
N VAL A 201 -19.68 31.31 -17.32
CA VAL A 201 -18.82 32.50 -17.19
C VAL A 201 -19.52 33.46 -16.25
N SER A 202 -18.95 33.68 -15.06
CA SER A 202 -19.43 34.67 -14.10
C SER A 202 -18.23 35.33 -13.43
N SER A 203 -18.27 36.65 -13.23
CA SER A 203 -17.25 37.38 -12.49
C SER A 203 -17.36 37.13 -10.99
N THR A 204 -18.57 36.93 -10.47
CA THR A 204 -18.83 36.63 -9.07
C THR A 204 -19.79 35.46 -8.93
N ALA A 205 -19.60 34.61 -7.92
CA ALA A 205 -20.55 33.55 -7.57
C ALA A 205 -20.93 33.67 -6.10
N THR A 206 -22.23 33.78 -5.84
CA THR A 206 -22.78 33.70 -4.47
C THR A 206 -23.38 32.32 -4.25
N VAL A 207 -22.88 31.57 -3.26
CA VAL A 207 -23.25 30.18 -3.02
C VAL A 207 -23.60 29.97 -1.54
N HIS A 208 -24.67 29.23 -1.28
CA HIS A 208 -25.04 28.77 0.07
C HIS A 208 -25.15 27.24 0.17
N ASN A 209 -25.33 26.56 -0.95
CA ASN A 209 -25.66 25.13 -1.03
C ASN A 209 -24.73 24.44 -2.05
N ILE A 210 -24.38 23.19 -1.79
CA ILE A 210 -23.62 22.35 -2.73
C ILE A 210 -24.35 22.06 -4.04
N SER A 211 -25.69 22.20 -4.07
CA SER A 211 -26.53 22.02 -5.27
C SER A 211 -26.64 23.28 -6.13
N ASN A 212 -25.85 24.32 -5.86
CA ASN A 212 -25.88 25.54 -6.65
C ASN A 212 -25.32 25.32 -8.06
N ASP A 213 -25.85 26.03 -9.06
CA ASP A 213 -25.44 25.93 -10.47
C ASP A 213 -23.94 26.20 -10.70
N TYR A 214 -23.31 27.08 -9.90
CA TYR A 214 -21.87 27.34 -9.99
C TYR A 214 -21.01 26.13 -9.56
N LEU A 215 -21.59 25.18 -8.83
CA LEU A 215 -21.01 23.87 -8.48
C LEU A 215 -21.59 22.73 -9.33
N GLY A 216 -22.36 23.07 -10.36
CA GLY A 216 -22.97 22.13 -11.30
C GLY A 216 -24.07 21.27 -10.69
N ASP A 217 -25.01 21.83 -9.91
CA ASP A 217 -26.26 21.11 -9.55
C ASP A 217 -25.99 19.70 -8.92
N PRO A 218 -26.94 18.74 -8.76
CA PRO A 218 -26.60 17.38 -8.32
C PRO A 218 -25.75 16.58 -9.32
N THR A 219 -25.84 16.89 -10.61
CA THR A 219 -25.30 16.07 -11.70
C THR A 219 -23.77 16.07 -11.78
N TYR A 220 -23.10 17.12 -11.28
CA TYR A 220 -21.65 17.29 -11.36
C TYR A 220 -20.91 16.88 -10.07
N ALA A 221 -21.41 15.87 -9.35
CA ALA A 221 -20.71 15.30 -8.19
C ALA A 221 -19.63 14.30 -8.63
N LEU A 222 -18.43 14.44 -8.07
CA LEU A 222 -17.30 13.53 -8.29
C LEU A 222 -17.05 12.71 -7.03
N PHE A 223 -16.94 11.40 -7.19
CA PHE A 223 -16.66 10.48 -6.10
C PHE A 223 -15.35 9.76 -6.38
N HIS A 224 -14.35 9.95 -5.53
CA HIS A 224 -13.12 9.19 -5.60
C HIS A 224 -13.06 8.21 -4.43
N SER A 225 -12.73 6.96 -4.74
CA SER A 225 -12.59 5.87 -3.79
C SER A 225 -11.19 5.29 -3.90
N HIS A 226 -10.48 5.19 -2.77
CA HIS A 226 -9.13 4.62 -2.70
C HIS A 226 -9.16 3.45 -1.72
N SER A 227 -8.79 2.24 -2.17
CA SER A 227 -8.80 1.03 -1.35
C SER A 227 -7.38 0.52 -1.12
N VAL A 228 -7.00 0.35 0.13
CA VAL A 228 -5.74 -0.24 0.56
C VAL A 228 -6.04 -1.58 1.23
N TYR A 229 -5.56 -2.67 0.65
CA TYR A 229 -5.78 -4.01 1.21
C TYR A 229 -4.46 -4.75 1.42
N ASN A 230 -4.39 -5.50 2.51
CA ASN A 230 -3.22 -6.32 2.83
C ASN A 230 -3.42 -7.75 2.32
N ARG A 231 -2.78 -8.09 1.21
CA ARG A 231 -2.71 -9.45 0.66
C ARG A 231 -1.61 -10.29 1.30
N GLY A 232 -0.74 -9.66 2.08
CA GLY A 232 0.41 -10.29 2.72
C GLY A 232 0.02 -11.25 3.84
N PRO A 233 0.94 -12.12 4.27
CA PRO A 233 0.67 -13.08 5.33
C PRO A 233 0.60 -12.47 6.73
N ASN A 234 1.37 -11.39 6.97
CA ASN A 234 1.44 -10.72 8.26
C ASN A 234 0.68 -9.39 8.24
N LEU A 235 0.25 -8.95 9.42
CA LEU A 235 -0.39 -7.66 9.61
C LEU A 235 0.62 -6.51 9.56
N VAL A 236 0.14 -5.30 9.27
CA VAL A 236 0.91 -4.05 9.40
C VAL A 236 0.44 -3.30 10.63
N ALA A 237 1.32 -3.18 11.63
CA ALA A 237 0.96 -2.67 12.95
C ALA A 237 0.54 -1.19 12.91
N LYS A 238 1.28 -0.39 12.15
CA LYS A 238 1.05 1.05 11.96
C LYS A 238 1.52 1.52 10.60
N ALA A 239 0.69 2.31 9.93
CA ALA A 239 0.98 2.94 8.66
C ALA A 239 0.39 4.36 8.61
N SER A 240 0.95 5.20 7.74
CA SER A 240 0.48 6.56 7.48
C SER A 240 -0.10 6.62 6.08
N LEU A 241 -1.34 7.07 5.96
CA LEU A 241 -2.02 7.34 4.70
C LEU A 241 -2.16 8.85 4.54
N VAL A 242 -1.71 9.39 3.42
CA VAL A 242 -1.86 10.81 3.09
C VAL A 242 -2.73 10.93 1.85
N PHE A 243 -3.90 11.52 1.99
CA PHE A 243 -4.81 11.84 0.90
C PHE A 243 -4.54 13.26 0.43
N THR A 244 -4.38 13.47 -0.88
CA THR A 244 -4.03 14.76 -1.48
C THR A 244 -4.94 15.06 -2.68
N TRP A 245 -5.44 16.28 -2.77
CA TRP A 245 -6.28 16.72 -3.89
C TRP A 245 -6.00 18.19 -4.28
N PRO A 246 -6.28 18.57 -5.53
CA PRO A 246 -6.07 19.93 -6.02
C PRO A 246 -7.20 20.86 -5.57
N ARG A 247 -6.99 21.63 -4.51
CA ARG A 247 -8.03 22.48 -3.93
C ARG A 247 -8.23 23.79 -4.69
N GLN A 248 -7.13 24.46 -5.06
CA GLN A 248 -7.16 25.79 -5.68
C GLN A 248 -6.14 25.92 -6.80
N THR A 249 -6.36 26.87 -7.70
CA THR A 249 -5.34 27.28 -8.67
C THR A 249 -4.19 28.02 -7.98
N LYS A 250 -3.07 28.26 -8.68
CA LYS A 250 -1.95 29.05 -8.14
C LYS A 250 -2.38 30.46 -7.70
N GLU A 251 -3.29 31.07 -8.46
CA GLU A 251 -3.84 32.41 -8.22
C GLU A 251 -4.88 32.43 -7.08
N GLY A 252 -5.28 31.26 -6.55
CA GLY A 252 -6.17 31.16 -5.39
C GLY A 252 -7.64 30.94 -5.72
N LEU A 253 -8.00 30.75 -6.99
CA LEU A 253 -9.36 30.38 -7.36
C LEU A 253 -9.68 28.95 -6.89
N PRO A 254 -10.87 28.71 -6.34
CA PRO A 254 -11.25 27.37 -5.91
C PRO A 254 -11.45 26.46 -7.12
N LEU A 255 -10.98 25.22 -7.04
CA LEU A 255 -11.04 24.25 -8.15
C LEU A 255 -11.89 23.04 -7.78
N LEU A 256 -11.41 22.23 -6.83
CA LEU A 256 -12.08 21.02 -6.37
C LEU A 256 -12.47 21.17 -4.89
N TYR A 257 -13.77 21.21 -4.65
CA TYR A 257 -14.36 21.39 -3.34
C TYR A 257 -14.67 20.04 -2.67
N LEU A 258 -13.94 19.71 -1.61
CA LEU A 258 -14.19 18.51 -0.81
C LEU A 258 -15.31 18.78 0.20
N TYR A 259 -16.47 18.17 0.02
CA TYR A 259 -17.61 18.34 0.93
C TYR A 259 -17.89 17.14 1.82
N HIS A 260 -17.40 15.95 1.44
CA HIS A 260 -17.51 14.74 2.26
C HIS A 260 -16.23 13.90 2.14
N PHE A 261 -15.75 13.40 3.26
CA PHE A 261 -14.54 12.58 3.35
C PHE A 261 -14.69 11.56 4.48
N GLN A 262 -14.40 10.30 4.19
CA GLN A 262 -14.49 9.23 5.17
C GLN A 262 -13.40 8.19 4.95
N CYS A 263 -12.86 7.64 6.03
CA CYS A 263 -11.98 6.48 5.98
C CYS A 263 -12.60 5.35 6.79
N LEU A 264 -12.87 4.22 6.15
CA LEU A 264 -13.55 3.08 6.73
C LEU A 264 -12.68 1.82 6.70
N PRO A 265 -12.76 0.95 7.72
CA PRO A 265 -13.52 1.14 8.97
C PRO A 265 -12.82 2.11 9.94
N LEU A 266 -13.61 2.85 10.72
CA LEU A 266 -13.11 3.84 11.71
C LEU A 266 -12.24 3.20 12.81
N THR A 267 -12.40 1.91 13.07
CA THR A 267 -11.58 1.16 14.03
C THR A 267 -10.13 1.03 13.59
N LEU A 268 -9.88 0.96 12.28
CA LEU A 268 -8.54 0.81 11.72
C LEU A 268 -7.97 2.16 11.26
N CYS A 269 -8.80 3.05 10.72
CA CYS A 269 -8.36 4.27 10.07
C CYS A 269 -8.89 5.53 10.78
N HIS A 270 -7.97 6.35 11.26
CA HIS A 270 -8.27 7.61 11.95
C HIS A 270 -7.65 8.78 11.20
N CYS A 271 -8.46 9.76 10.80
CA CYS A 271 -8.02 10.88 9.97
C CYS A 271 -8.12 12.22 10.68
N ALA A 272 -7.10 13.07 10.54
CA ALA A 272 -7.10 14.44 11.01
C ALA A 272 -7.52 15.36 9.85
N THR A 273 -8.81 15.71 9.80
CA THR A 273 -9.38 16.53 8.71
C THR A 273 -9.09 18.03 8.88
N MET A 274 -8.85 18.52 10.10
CA MET A 274 -8.42 19.89 10.42
C MET A 274 -9.26 20.99 9.73
N GLY A 275 -10.58 20.80 9.61
CA GLY A 275 -11.48 21.77 8.99
C GLY A 275 -11.37 21.91 7.46
N LYS A 276 -10.65 21.00 6.79
CA LYS A 276 -10.50 21.00 5.31
C LYS A 276 -11.68 20.41 4.56
N VAL A 277 -12.57 19.73 5.26
CA VAL A 277 -13.78 19.11 4.70
C VAL A 277 -14.94 20.07 4.90
N ASN A 278 -15.67 20.37 3.82
CA ASN A 278 -16.75 21.36 3.80
C ASN A 278 -16.30 22.73 4.35
N GLU A 279 -15.14 23.21 3.90
CA GLU A 279 -14.48 24.42 4.45
C GLU A 279 -15.33 25.69 4.41
N TYR A 280 -16.23 25.81 3.44
CA TYR A 280 -17.12 26.96 3.30
C TYR A 280 -18.43 26.79 4.10
N GLY A 281 -18.64 25.65 4.75
CA GLY A 281 -19.84 25.39 5.53
C GLY A 281 -21.12 25.40 4.70
N LEU A 282 -21.03 24.98 3.42
CA LEU A 282 -22.17 24.94 2.52
C LEU A 282 -23.22 23.95 3.05
N ALA A 283 -24.49 24.29 2.84
CA ALA A 283 -25.59 23.39 3.12
C ALA A 283 -25.45 22.13 2.26
N ILE A 284 -25.49 20.96 2.92
CA ILE A 284 -25.52 19.65 2.29
C ILE A 284 -26.94 19.11 2.52
N ASN A 285 -27.69 18.84 1.45
CA ASN A 285 -29.12 18.48 1.51
C ASN A 285 -29.98 19.58 2.19
N ASN A 286 -31.08 19.21 2.86
CA ASN A 286 -31.95 20.13 3.63
C ASN A 286 -31.32 20.63 4.95
N GLY A 287 -30.00 20.50 5.11
CA GLY A 287 -29.29 21.01 6.29
C GLY A 287 -29.19 22.54 6.31
N THR A 288 -28.94 23.11 7.49
CA THR A 288 -28.67 24.53 7.65
C THR A 288 -27.22 24.85 7.27
N GLY A 289 -27.03 25.57 6.16
CA GLY A 289 -25.71 26.12 5.79
C GLY A 289 -25.29 27.25 6.74
N LEU A 290 -23.99 27.45 6.90
CA LEU A 290 -23.44 28.41 7.88
C LEU A 290 -23.52 29.87 7.40
N LYS A 291 -23.31 30.14 6.10
CA LYS A 291 -23.30 31.51 5.54
C LYS A 291 -23.34 31.50 4.01
N ASN A 292 -23.83 32.59 3.40
CA ASN A 292 -23.63 32.85 1.97
C ASN A 292 -22.17 33.27 1.72
N ILE A 293 -21.49 32.54 0.84
CA ILE A 293 -20.14 32.89 0.37
C ILE A 293 -20.21 33.59 -0.98
N SER A 294 -19.40 34.64 -1.17
CA SER A 294 -19.23 35.30 -2.46
C SER A 294 -17.78 35.16 -2.90
N ILE A 295 -17.55 34.61 -4.09
CA ILE A 295 -16.21 34.39 -4.65
C ILE A 295 -16.08 35.18 -5.94
N ASP A 296 -14.96 35.89 -6.09
CA ASP A 296 -14.57 36.58 -7.32
C ASP A 296 -13.74 35.65 -8.20
N PHE A 297 -14.13 35.53 -9.47
CA PHE A 297 -13.49 34.68 -10.49
C PHE A 297 -12.76 35.50 -11.56
N ASN A 298 -12.50 36.78 -11.31
CA ASN A 298 -11.74 37.63 -12.22
C ASN A 298 -10.24 37.27 -12.20
N SER A 299 -9.86 36.28 -13.00
CA SER A 299 -8.47 35.86 -13.13
C SER A 299 -8.18 35.29 -14.52
N ASN A 300 -6.94 35.50 -14.98
CA ASN A 300 -6.44 34.98 -16.25
C ASN A 300 -5.80 33.57 -16.11
N THR A 301 -6.26 32.79 -15.13
CA THR A 301 -5.74 31.44 -14.90
C THR A 301 -5.90 30.57 -16.13
N VAL A 302 -4.83 29.89 -16.53
CA VAL A 302 -4.85 28.81 -17.51
C VAL A 302 -4.57 27.49 -16.78
N LEU A 303 -5.47 26.51 -16.94
CA LEU A 303 -5.32 25.21 -16.30
C LEU A 303 -4.62 24.27 -17.29
N PRO A 304 -3.63 23.49 -16.84
CA PRO A 304 -2.98 22.50 -17.69
C PRO A 304 -3.95 21.34 -18.01
N THR A 305 -3.58 20.56 -19.03
CA THR A 305 -4.31 19.35 -19.42
C THR A 305 -4.32 18.29 -18.32
N ASP A 306 -3.25 18.20 -17.53
CA ASP A 306 -3.15 17.33 -16.36
C ASP A 306 -2.87 18.19 -15.13
N THR A 307 -3.84 18.29 -14.22
CA THR A 307 -3.62 19.06 -12.98
C THR A 307 -2.76 18.26 -12.01
N THR A 308 -1.52 18.70 -11.83
CA THR A 308 -0.62 18.17 -10.81
C THR A 308 -0.47 19.16 -9.67
N CYS A 309 -0.07 18.70 -8.49
CA CYS A 309 0.19 19.58 -7.34
C CYS A 309 1.36 20.56 -7.52
N ASN A 310 2.09 20.49 -8.64
CA ASN A 310 3.07 21.50 -9.01
C ASN A 310 2.42 22.68 -9.75
N ASP A 311 1.29 22.45 -10.41
CA ASP A 311 0.58 23.44 -11.22
C ASP A 311 -0.54 24.12 -10.45
N VAL A 312 -1.08 23.45 -9.43
CA VAL A 312 -2.19 23.92 -8.61
C VAL A 312 -1.86 23.74 -7.12
N LYS A 313 -2.51 24.53 -6.26
CA LYS A 313 -2.39 24.43 -4.80
C LYS A 313 -3.20 23.22 -4.32
N CYS A 314 -2.49 22.16 -3.94
CA CYS A 314 -3.09 20.98 -3.35
C CYS A 314 -3.24 21.11 -1.83
N ASP A 315 -4.27 20.47 -1.30
CA ASP A 315 -4.44 20.23 0.13
C ASP A 315 -4.33 18.73 0.43
N SER A 316 -4.04 18.41 1.69
CA SER A 316 -3.90 17.02 2.12
C SER A 316 -4.52 16.74 3.49
N ILE A 317 -5.01 15.52 3.67
CA ILE A 317 -5.54 14.95 4.91
C ILE A 317 -4.65 13.76 5.29
N THR A 318 -4.19 13.76 6.53
CA THR A 318 -3.37 12.69 7.09
C THR A 318 -4.22 11.73 7.91
N CYS A 319 -4.07 10.45 7.64
CA CYS A 319 -4.75 9.36 8.31
C CYS A 319 -3.75 8.36 8.87
N THR A 320 -3.98 7.93 10.11
CA THR A 320 -3.24 6.84 10.73
C THR A 320 -4.02 5.55 10.57
N VAL A 321 -3.39 4.54 9.97
CA VAL A 321 -3.95 3.20 9.84
C VAL A 321 -3.24 2.27 10.81
N ASN A 322 -3.99 1.72 11.77
CA ASN A 322 -3.47 0.83 12.80
C ASN A 322 -3.96 -0.59 12.56
N GLN A 323 -3.12 -1.57 12.89
CA GLN A 323 -3.44 -3.00 12.89
C GLN A 323 -4.12 -3.48 11.59
N LEU A 324 -3.55 -3.13 10.43
CA LEU A 324 -4.06 -3.61 9.14
C LEU A 324 -3.76 -5.10 9.00
N GLY A 325 -4.74 -5.91 9.42
CA GLY A 325 -4.68 -7.37 9.48
C GLY A 325 -4.47 -8.04 8.12
N LYS A 326 -4.26 -9.35 8.15
CA LYS A 326 -4.25 -10.19 6.96
C LYS A 326 -5.63 -10.12 6.29
N PHE A 327 -5.69 -9.85 4.99
CA PHE A 327 -6.93 -9.71 4.23
C PHE A 327 -7.87 -8.60 4.70
N SER A 328 -7.37 -7.67 5.52
CA SER A 328 -8.12 -6.48 5.90
C SER A 328 -7.96 -5.39 4.85
N THR A 329 -9.01 -4.61 4.67
CA THR A 329 -9.07 -3.50 3.70
C THR A 329 -9.50 -2.23 4.41
N VAL A 330 -8.87 -1.13 4.03
CA VAL A 330 -9.27 0.23 4.40
C VAL A 330 -9.65 0.96 3.13
N VAL A 331 -10.79 1.65 3.15
CA VAL A 331 -11.32 2.40 2.02
C VAL A 331 -11.45 3.86 2.42
N VAL A 332 -10.84 4.75 1.63
CA VAL A 332 -10.98 6.19 1.73
C VAL A 332 -11.95 6.64 0.65
N THR A 333 -13.09 7.19 1.05
CA THR A 333 -14.08 7.78 0.14
C THR A 333 -14.04 9.29 0.26
N SER A 334 -14.12 9.95 -0.87
CA SER A 334 -14.10 11.40 -0.96
C SER A 334 -15.11 11.85 -2.01
N SER A 335 -15.88 12.88 -1.67
CA SER A 335 -16.91 13.43 -2.52
C SER A 335 -16.63 14.90 -2.75
N PHE A 336 -16.62 15.26 -4.03
CA PHE A 336 -16.18 16.55 -4.52
C PHE A 336 -17.23 17.22 -5.38
N LYS A 337 -17.22 18.55 -5.35
CA LYS A 337 -17.85 19.42 -6.34
C LYS A 337 -16.77 20.20 -7.08
N VAL A 338 -17.04 20.53 -8.34
CA VAL A 338 -16.10 21.28 -9.17
C VAL A 338 -16.64 22.69 -9.34
N TRP A 339 -15.78 23.69 -9.17
CA TRP A 339 -16.14 25.09 -9.41
C TRP A 339 -16.14 25.38 -10.91
N LEU A 340 -17.32 25.39 -11.53
CA LEU A 340 -17.48 25.56 -12.98
C LEU A 340 -16.92 26.90 -13.51
N PRO A 341 -17.04 28.05 -12.80
CA PRO A 341 -16.46 29.31 -13.25
C PRO A 341 -14.93 29.25 -13.41
N THR A 342 -14.23 28.49 -12.56
CA THR A 342 -12.76 28.28 -12.66
C THR A 342 -12.37 27.53 -13.93
N LEU A 343 -13.31 26.78 -14.52
CA LEU A 343 -13.11 26.02 -15.75
C LEU A 343 -13.52 26.82 -17.01
N ALA A 344 -13.79 28.11 -16.94
CA ALA A 344 -14.37 28.89 -18.04
C ALA A 344 -13.44 29.15 -19.25
N GLN A 345 -12.33 28.44 -19.41
CA GLN A 345 -11.36 28.61 -20.50
C GLN A 345 -11.89 28.09 -21.86
N ARG A 346 -11.38 28.63 -22.97
CA ARG A 346 -11.90 28.38 -24.33
C ARG A 346 -11.66 26.94 -24.84
N LYS A 347 -10.58 26.28 -24.41
CA LYS A 347 -10.22 24.90 -24.78
C LYS A 347 -9.79 24.12 -23.53
N LEU A 348 -10.74 23.78 -22.66
CA LEU A 348 -10.42 23.04 -21.45
C LEU A 348 -10.76 21.56 -21.58
N VAL A 349 -9.72 20.74 -21.54
CA VAL A 349 -9.76 19.31 -21.22
C VAL A 349 -8.74 19.13 -20.12
N THR A 350 -9.20 19.00 -18.88
CA THR A 350 -8.32 18.91 -17.72
C THR A 350 -8.62 17.65 -16.94
N LYS A 351 -7.59 16.87 -16.65
CA LYS A 351 -7.70 15.73 -15.73
C LYS A 351 -7.51 16.23 -14.31
N ILE A 352 -8.53 16.02 -13.49
CA ILE A 352 -8.50 16.28 -12.05
C ILE A 352 -8.30 14.95 -11.34
N SER A 353 -7.35 14.91 -10.40
CA SER A 353 -7.06 13.67 -9.69
C SER A 353 -6.81 13.87 -8.21
N SER A 354 -7.37 12.98 -7.39
CA SER A 354 -6.90 12.80 -6.02
C SER A 354 -5.88 11.68 -5.96
N THR A 355 -4.90 11.82 -5.07
CA THR A 355 -3.87 10.82 -4.85
C THR A 355 -3.84 10.41 -3.39
N THR A 356 -3.53 9.15 -3.15
CA THR A 356 -3.31 8.59 -1.82
C THR A 356 -1.92 8.00 -1.76
N SER A 357 -1.15 8.39 -0.74
CA SER A 357 0.18 7.84 -0.46
C SER A 357 0.12 7.02 0.82
N PHE A 358 0.44 5.73 0.72
CA PHE A 358 0.43 4.81 1.85
C PHE A 358 1.86 4.42 2.23
N ASN A 359 2.28 4.80 3.43
CA ASN A 359 3.62 4.61 3.95
C ASN A 359 3.62 3.64 5.14
N ILE A 360 4.34 2.53 5.01
CA ILE A 360 4.47 1.47 6.03
C ILE A 360 5.79 1.51 6.81
N ALA A 361 6.61 2.56 6.66
CA ALA A 361 7.93 2.68 7.30
C ALA A 361 7.89 2.66 8.85
N TYR A 362 6.74 2.98 9.45
CA TYR A 362 6.55 2.93 10.90
C TYR A 362 6.47 1.50 11.46
N SER A 363 6.27 0.50 10.61
CA SER A 363 6.24 -0.92 10.97
C SER A 363 7.51 -1.64 10.49
N PRO A 364 8.00 -2.67 11.22
CA PRO A 364 9.17 -3.48 10.82
C PRO A 364 8.87 -4.42 9.64
N ILE A 365 8.37 -3.89 8.53
CA ILE A 365 8.03 -4.68 7.34
C ILE A 365 9.28 -4.87 6.47
N TYR A 366 9.47 -6.09 5.98
CA TYR A 366 10.52 -6.40 5.01
C TYR A 366 10.23 -5.71 3.68
N LYS A 367 11.21 -4.95 3.17
CA LYS A 367 11.05 -4.08 1.98
C LYS A 367 9.88 -3.09 2.16
N ALA A 368 9.84 -2.42 3.31
CA ALA A 368 8.91 -1.32 3.53
C ALA A 368 9.06 -0.29 2.41
N GLY A 369 7.94 0.13 1.83
CA GLY A 369 7.90 1.08 0.72
C GLY A 369 6.70 2.01 0.84
N VAL A 370 6.65 2.99 -0.06
CA VAL A 370 5.51 3.87 -0.20
C VAL A 370 4.73 3.43 -1.44
N THR A 371 3.44 3.15 -1.27
CA THR A 371 2.55 2.80 -2.39
C THR A 371 1.60 3.95 -2.63
N THR A 372 1.65 4.53 -3.83
CA THR A 372 0.76 5.60 -4.25
C THR A 372 -0.33 5.07 -5.15
N SER A 373 -1.51 5.68 -5.08
CA SER A 373 -2.60 5.43 -6.02
C SER A 373 -3.30 6.73 -6.38
N LYS A 374 -3.91 6.76 -7.56
CA LYS A 374 -4.45 7.98 -8.17
C LYS A 374 -5.82 7.69 -8.78
N ALA A 375 -6.85 8.38 -8.30
CA ALA A 375 -8.17 8.41 -8.92
C ALA A 375 -8.23 9.64 -9.81
N THR A 376 -8.64 9.50 -11.07
CA THR A 376 -8.65 10.59 -12.05
C THR A 376 -10.01 10.70 -12.73
N THR A 377 -10.57 11.90 -12.73
CA THR A 377 -11.71 12.28 -13.55
C THR A 377 -11.25 13.20 -14.68
N VAL A 378 -11.66 12.92 -15.90
CA VAL A 378 -11.45 13.82 -17.03
C VAL A 378 -12.58 14.85 -17.06
N VAL A 379 -12.26 16.13 -16.96
CA VAL A 379 -13.23 17.22 -17.06
C VAL A 379 -13.06 17.93 -18.39
N SER A 380 -14.10 17.92 -19.22
CA SER A 380 -14.09 18.57 -20.52
C SER A 380 -15.34 19.41 -20.73
N LYS A 381 -15.22 20.45 -21.54
CA LYS A 381 -16.40 21.21 -21.96
C LYS A 381 -17.30 20.30 -22.82
N TYR A 382 -18.61 20.35 -22.60
CA TYR A 382 -19.57 19.74 -23.52
C TYR A 382 -19.43 20.41 -24.90
N LEU A 383 -19.08 19.62 -25.90
CA LEU A 383 -19.24 20.00 -27.29
C LEU A 383 -20.49 19.31 -27.81
N PRO A 384 -21.47 20.04 -28.38
CA PRO A 384 -22.56 19.37 -29.07
C PRO A 384 -21.95 18.47 -30.15
N PRO A 385 -22.54 17.28 -30.40
CA PRO A 385 -22.14 16.45 -31.53
C PRO A 385 -22.11 17.34 -32.77
N VAL A 386 -20.97 17.37 -33.46
CA VAL A 386 -20.92 18.01 -34.78
C VAL A 386 -22.02 17.29 -35.57
N PRO A 387 -23.09 17.99 -36.02
CA PRO A 387 -24.12 17.32 -36.79
C PRO A 387 -23.41 16.62 -37.94
N PRO A 388 -23.78 15.36 -38.27
CA PRO A 388 -23.22 14.72 -39.44
C PRO A 388 -23.33 15.73 -40.58
N ILE A 389 -22.21 15.99 -41.26
CA ILE A 389 -22.20 16.89 -42.41
C ILE A 389 -23.31 16.35 -43.30
N ASP A 390 -24.39 17.12 -43.41
CA ASP A 390 -25.53 16.74 -44.21
C ASP A 390 -25.06 16.85 -45.65
N GLN A 391 -24.55 15.74 -46.19
CA GLN A 391 -24.03 15.65 -47.55
C GLN A 391 -25.13 15.97 -48.57
N ASN A 392 -26.40 16.02 -48.13
CA ASN A 392 -27.56 16.44 -48.93
C ASN A 392 -27.78 17.96 -49.01
N LYS A 393 -26.91 18.79 -48.40
CA LYS A 393 -26.99 20.25 -48.54
C LYS A 393 -25.84 20.85 -49.37
N LEU A 394 -25.30 20.08 -50.30
CA LEU A 394 -24.77 20.68 -51.52
C LEU A 394 -26.00 21.01 -52.38
N ASP A 395 -26.31 22.29 -52.48
CA ASP A 395 -27.27 22.78 -53.48
C ASP A 395 -26.63 22.49 -54.85
N ILE A 396 -27.01 21.36 -55.46
CA ILE A 396 -26.49 20.91 -56.76
C ILE A 396 -27.10 21.76 -57.90
N GLY A 397 -28.09 22.62 -57.61
CA GLY A 397 -28.74 23.51 -58.56
C GLY A 397 -27.76 24.39 -59.35
N PRO A 398 -26.87 25.16 -58.69
CA PRO A 398 -25.84 25.96 -59.37
C PRO A 398 -24.85 25.14 -60.22
N LEU A 399 -24.53 23.90 -59.82
CA LEU A 399 -23.63 23.03 -60.57
C LEU A 399 -24.28 22.54 -61.87
N ILE A 400 -25.54 22.08 -61.80
CA ILE A 400 -26.31 21.70 -62.99
C ILE A 400 -26.56 22.93 -63.88
N GLY A 401 -26.87 24.09 -63.28
CA GLY A 401 -27.03 25.35 -64.02
C GLY A 401 -25.78 25.75 -64.80
N ALA A 402 -24.59 25.59 -64.22
CA ALA A 402 -23.33 25.86 -64.90
C ALA A 402 -23.07 24.89 -66.07
N ILE A 403 -23.37 23.60 -65.90
CA ILE A 403 -23.21 22.59 -66.96
C ILE A 403 -24.16 22.88 -68.12
N VAL A 404 -25.44 23.12 -67.83
CA VAL A 404 -26.44 23.42 -68.87
C VAL A 404 -26.12 24.74 -69.56
N GLY A 405 -25.75 25.78 -68.80
CA GLY A 405 -25.33 27.07 -69.36
C GLY A 405 -24.11 26.95 -70.26
N GLY A 406 -23.12 26.15 -69.85
CA GLY A 406 -21.92 25.86 -70.64
C GLY A 406 -22.24 25.13 -71.95
N ILE A 407 -23.11 24.13 -71.92
CA ILE A 407 -23.54 23.39 -73.12
C ILE A 407 -24.31 24.31 -74.07
N VAL A 408 -25.23 25.13 -73.56
CA VAL A 408 -25.99 26.08 -74.39
C VAL A 408 -25.06 27.09 -75.04
N LEU A 409 -24.09 27.63 -74.29
CA LEU A 409 -23.06 28.52 -74.85
C LEU A 409 -22.26 27.84 -75.96
N LEU A 410 -21.86 26.58 -75.75
CA LEU A 410 -21.12 25.78 -76.73
C LEU A 410 -21.92 25.57 -78.03
N VAL A 411 -23.22 25.26 -77.91
CA VAL A 411 -24.11 25.08 -79.07
C VAL A 411 -24.29 26.38 -79.83
N VAL A 412 -24.43 27.51 -79.13
CA VAL A 412 -24.53 28.83 -79.77
C VAL A 412 -23.24 29.15 -80.54
N ILE A 413 -22.07 28.87 -79.98
CA ILE A 413 -20.78 29.05 -80.68
C ILE A 413 -20.70 28.14 -81.91
N MET A 414 -21.09 26.87 -81.80
CA MET A 414 -21.18 25.94 -82.94
C MET A 414 -22.11 26.45 -84.04
N LEU A 415 -23.28 26.99 -83.70
CA LEU A 415 -24.22 27.56 -84.68
C LEU A 415 -23.70 28.83 -85.34
N ILE A 416 -22.99 29.69 -84.58
CA ILE A 416 -22.32 30.87 -85.15
C ILE A 416 -21.21 30.42 -86.10
N MET A 417 -20.38 29.44 -85.71
CA MET A 417 -19.32 28.88 -86.57
C MET A 417 -19.89 28.16 -87.80
N TRP A 418 -21.04 27.51 -87.68
CA TRP A 418 -21.78 26.92 -88.81
C TRP A 418 -22.25 28.01 -89.77
N LYS A 419 -22.92 29.06 -89.26
CA LYS A 419 -23.48 30.12 -90.11
C LYS A 419 -22.41 31.06 -90.67
N ALA A 420 -21.24 31.14 -90.03
CA ALA A 420 -20.06 31.84 -90.52
C ALA A 420 -19.22 31.01 -91.51
N GLY A 421 -19.67 29.79 -91.89
CA GLY A 421 -19.03 28.99 -92.93
C GLY A 421 -17.74 28.29 -92.51
N PHE A 422 -17.44 28.18 -91.21
CA PHE A 422 -16.19 27.57 -90.73
C PHE A 422 -16.16 26.03 -90.88
N PHE A 423 -17.33 25.39 -90.97
CA PHE A 423 -17.45 23.93 -91.15
C PHE A 423 -17.74 23.49 -92.59
N GLU A 424 -17.62 24.38 -93.57
CA GLU A 424 -17.46 23.96 -94.96
C GLU A 424 -15.97 23.76 -95.27
N SER A 425 -15.64 22.54 -95.71
CA SER A 425 -14.36 22.14 -96.33
C SER A 425 -13.15 21.94 -95.42
N LYS A 426 -13.15 20.86 -94.62
CA LYS A 426 -11.93 20.02 -94.45
C LYS A 426 -12.17 18.51 -94.33
N TYR A 427 -13.38 18.04 -94.00
CA TYR A 427 -13.69 16.59 -94.01
C TYR A 427 -13.58 15.95 -95.40
N ALA A 428 -13.96 16.66 -96.46
CA ALA A 428 -13.77 16.20 -97.84
C ALA A 428 -12.30 16.19 -98.29
N LYS A 429 -11.42 16.96 -97.61
CA LYS A 429 -9.98 17.01 -97.92
C LYS A 429 -9.23 15.87 -97.21
N MET A 430 -9.61 15.57 -95.96
CA MET A 430 -9.06 14.43 -95.21
C MET A 430 -9.48 13.06 -95.78
N GLN A 431 -10.69 12.92 -96.36
CA GLN A 431 -11.06 11.67 -97.07
C GLN A 431 -10.25 11.45 -98.36
N LYS A 432 -9.93 12.51 -99.12
CA LYS A 432 -9.10 12.39 -100.33
C LYS A 432 -7.62 12.09 -100.03
N ASP A 433 -7.12 12.57 -98.90
CA ASP A 433 -5.74 12.31 -98.47
C ASP A 433 -5.59 10.88 -97.89
N ALA A 434 -6.59 10.37 -97.14
CA ALA A 434 -6.61 8.97 -96.69
C ALA A 434 -6.75 7.96 -97.84
N GLN A 435 -7.44 8.32 -98.92
CA GLN A 435 -7.60 7.45 -100.09
C GLN A 435 -6.34 7.44 -100.99
N ARG A 436 -5.52 8.50 -100.96
CA ARG A 436 -4.19 8.53 -101.60
C ARG A 436 -3.15 7.70 -100.85
N GLU A 437 -3.19 7.69 -99.52
CA GLU A 437 -2.28 6.83 -98.71
C GLU A 437 -2.57 5.33 -98.90
N THR A 438 -3.82 4.92 -99.13
CA THR A 438 -4.15 3.52 -99.48
C THR A 438 -3.78 3.12 -100.91
N ASP A 439 -3.75 4.06 -101.87
CA ASP A 439 -3.42 3.80 -103.28
C ASP A 439 -1.89 3.75 -103.52
N ASP A 440 -1.10 4.43 -102.68
CA ASP A 440 0.38 4.35 -102.68
C ASP A 440 0.91 3.09 -101.95
N LEU A 441 0.14 2.51 -101.01
CA LEU A 441 0.52 1.26 -100.33
C LEU A 441 0.30 0.01 -101.20
N ASP A 442 -0.68 0.04 -102.12
CA ASP A 442 -0.98 -1.05 -103.07
C ASP A 442 0.04 -1.11 -104.22
N LYS A 443 0.53 0.05 -104.69
CA LYS A 443 1.59 0.15 -105.72
C LYS A 443 3.00 -0.23 -105.23
N THR A 444 3.23 -0.30 -103.92
CA THR A 444 4.52 -0.72 -103.36
C THR A 444 4.63 -2.25 -103.23
N ILE A 445 3.53 -2.99 -103.37
CA ILE A 445 3.51 -4.46 -103.27
C ILE A 445 3.60 -5.13 -104.66
N GLU A 446 3.21 -4.46 -105.75
CA GLU A 446 3.33 -5.00 -107.13
C GLU A 446 4.70 -4.80 -107.79
N VAL A 447 5.67 -4.08 -107.17
CA VAL A 447 7.01 -3.83 -107.76
C VAL A 447 8.08 -4.84 -107.32
N ASP A 448 7.84 -5.66 -106.29
CA ASP A 448 8.76 -6.75 -105.88
C ASP A 448 8.41 -8.13 -106.49
N VAL A 449 7.67 -8.15 -107.61
CA VAL A 449 7.61 -9.29 -108.54
C VAL A 449 8.51 -8.99 -109.74
N ASN A 450 9.81 -8.83 -109.49
CA ASN A 450 10.93 -9.09 -110.42
C ASN A 450 12.28 -8.64 -109.79
N GLU A 451 12.80 -9.43 -108.85
CA GLU A 451 14.21 -9.86 -108.83
C GLU A 451 14.35 -11.20 -108.08
#